data_AF-A0A1E3GN73-F1
#
_entry.id   AF-A0A1E3GN73-F1
#
_cell.length_a   1.000
_cell.length_b   1.000
_cell.length_c   1.000
_cell.angle_alpha   90.00
_cell.angle_beta   90.00
_cell.angle_gamma   90.00
#
_symmetry.space_group_name_H-M   'P 1'
#
loop_
_entity.id
_entity.type
_entity.pdbx_description
1 polymer ?
#
loop_
_entity_poly.entity_id
_entity_poly.type
_entity_poly.pdbx_seq_one_letter_code
_entity_poly.pdbx_strand_id
1 'polypeptide(L)'
;MRLAPVSFGLTKYARLHREVRRRFDLLRQRNVRLALVFSADDGGLDELSTYFGPEGRALAAYPNVSLAIVPDADHNMTPKPARDALLGLLTAFAKEADDRAAAVARPVNAA
;
A
#
# COMPACT_ATOMS: atom_id res chain seq x y z
N MET A 1 -26.40 -11.57 -0.37
CA MET A 1 -26.66 -11.60 1.08
C MET A 1 -25.47 -11.03 1.82
N ARG A 2 -25.68 -9.99 2.63
CA ARG A 2 -24.63 -9.24 3.34
C ARG A 2 -24.70 -9.68 4.81
N LEU A 3 -23.81 -10.59 5.23
CA LEU A 3 -23.73 -11.08 6.60
C LEU A 3 -22.34 -10.79 7.18
N ALA A 4 -22.24 -9.68 7.91
CA ALA A 4 -21.35 -9.51 9.05
C ALA A 4 -21.95 -8.40 9.94
N PRO A 5 -21.75 -8.40 11.28
CA PRO A 5 -20.64 -9.04 11.97
C PRO A 5 -21.05 -9.76 13.29
N VAL A 6 -20.99 -11.10 13.37
CA VAL A 6 -21.34 -11.81 14.62
C VAL A 6 -20.27 -12.80 15.11
N SER A 7 -19.23 -13.09 14.33
CA SER A 7 -18.28 -14.15 14.72
C SER A 7 -17.20 -13.73 15.70
N PHE A 8 -17.17 -12.51 16.24
CA PHE A 8 -16.12 -12.03 17.18
C PHE A 8 -14.67 -12.37 16.76
N GLY A 9 -14.42 -12.56 15.46
CA GLY A 9 -13.11 -12.98 15.02
C GLY A 9 -12.76 -14.45 15.13
N LEU A 10 -13.74 -15.34 15.28
CA LEU A 10 -13.56 -16.78 15.32
C LEU A 10 -13.35 -17.39 13.93
N THR A 11 -13.73 -16.69 12.85
CA THR A 11 -13.47 -17.17 11.48
C THR A 11 -12.05 -16.81 11.04
N LYS A 12 -11.43 -17.71 10.26
CA LYS A 12 -10.12 -17.48 9.63
C LYS A 12 -10.06 -16.12 8.92
N TYR A 13 -11.12 -15.76 8.18
CA TYR A 13 -11.23 -14.50 7.46
C TYR A 13 -11.20 -13.28 8.39
N ALA A 14 -11.94 -13.30 9.49
CA ALA A 14 -11.96 -12.18 10.43
C ALA A 14 -10.61 -12.01 11.16
N ARG A 15 -9.92 -13.12 11.44
CA ARG A 15 -8.55 -13.10 12.00
C ARG A 15 -7.55 -12.51 11.01
N LEU A 16 -7.60 -12.96 9.76
CA LEU A 16 -6.72 -12.47 8.70
C LEU A 16 -6.95 -10.97 8.45
N HIS A 17 -8.21 -10.54 8.38
CA HIS A 17 -8.56 -9.13 8.22
C HIS A 17 -7.99 -8.27 9.35
N ARG A 18 -8.16 -8.67 10.61
CA ARG A 18 -7.55 -7.96 11.75
C ARG A 18 -6.03 -7.93 11.68
N GLU A 19 -5.40 -9.02 11.28
CA GLU A 19 -3.95 -9.10 11.18
C GLU A 19 -3.40 -8.19 10.08
N VAL A 20 -4.07 -8.11 8.92
CA VAL A 20 -3.71 -7.17 7.84
C VAL A 20 -3.78 -5.72 8.37
N ARG A 21 -4.90 -5.34 9.00
CA ARG A 21 -5.05 -3.98 9.57
C ARG A 21 -3.97 -3.68 10.62
N ARG A 22 -3.72 -4.62 11.53
CA ARG A 22 -2.68 -4.50 12.56
C ARG A 22 -1.29 -4.29 11.97
N ARG A 23 -0.94 -4.99 10.88
CA ARG A 23 0.37 -4.82 10.21
C ARG A 23 0.51 -3.46 9.56
N PHE A 24 -0.53 -2.96 8.90
CA PHE A 24 -0.53 -1.60 8.35
C PHE A 24 -0.41 -0.54 9.45
N ASP A 25 -1.07 -0.74 10.60
CA ASP A 25 -0.91 0.14 11.77
C ASP A 25 0.53 0.13 12.30
N LEU A 26 1.18 -1.03 12.37
CA LEU A 26 2.58 -1.12 12.77
C LEU A 26 3.52 -0.40 11.79
N LEU A 27 3.31 -0.55 10.49
CA LEU A 27 4.10 0.17 9.48
C LEU A 27 3.93 1.69 9.65
N ARG A 28 2.69 2.16 9.84
CA ARG A 28 2.39 3.56 10.10
C ARG A 28 3.05 4.08 11.39
N GLN A 29 2.93 3.35 12.49
CA GLN A 29 3.54 3.73 13.78
C GLN A 29 5.07 3.84 13.70
N ARG A 30 5.69 3.01 12.86
CA ARG A 30 7.15 3.04 12.62
C ARG A 30 7.55 4.05 11.56
N ASN A 31 6.63 4.85 11.05
CA ASN A 31 6.83 5.79 9.94
C ASN A 31 7.43 5.11 8.69
N VAL A 32 7.11 3.82 8.46
CA VAL A 32 7.55 3.09 7.28
C VAL A 32 6.65 3.49 6.12
N ARG A 33 7.27 3.98 5.05
CA ARG A 33 6.58 4.35 3.83
C ARG A 33 6.29 3.12 2.98
N LEU A 34 5.12 3.08 2.36
CA LEU A 34 4.69 1.95 1.54
C LEU A 34 4.16 2.46 0.19
N ALA A 35 4.58 1.81 -0.89
CA ALA A 35 3.97 1.96 -2.21
C ALA A 35 3.37 0.61 -2.62
N LEU A 36 2.08 0.60 -2.87
CA LEU A 36 1.36 -0.52 -3.45
C LEU A 36 1.19 -0.23 -4.94
N VAL A 37 1.70 -1.14 -5.78
CA VAL A 37 1.59 -1.03 -7.24
C VAL A 37 0.92 -2.29 -7.76
N PHE A 38 -0.21 -2.13 -8.44
CA PHE A 38 -0.97 -3.23 -9.04
C PHE A 38 -1.08 -3.04 -10.55
N SER A 39 -1.28 -4.14 -11.28
CA SER A 39 -1.82 -4.07 -12.64
C SER A 39 -3.34 -3.80 -12.59
N ALA A 40 -3.93 -3.31 -13.68
CA ALA A 40 -5.37 -3.01 -13.70
C ALA A 40 -6.25 -4.27 -13.55
N ASP A 41 -5.80 -5.41 -14.06
CA ASP A 41 -6.52 -6.70 -14.01
C ASP A 41 -5.99 -7.63 -12.90
N ASP A 42 -5.34 -7.06 -11.88
CA ASP A 42 -4.69 -7.81 -10.81
C ASP A 42 -5.70 -8.37 -9.79
N GLY A 43 -5.65 -9.68 -9.52
CA GLY A 43 -6.44 -10.29 -8.44
C GLY A 43 -6.11 -9.71 -7.05
N GLY A 44 -4.95 -9.07 -6.89
CA GLY A 44 -4.59 -8.31 -5.70
C GLY A 44 -5.50 -7.10 -5.42
N LEU A 45 -6.20 -6.57 -6.42
CA LEU A 45 -7.20 -5.50 -6.22
C LEU A 45 -8.45 -6.01 -5.49
N ASP A 46 -8.81 -7.28 -5.67
CA ASP A 46 -9.90 -7.92 -4.92
C ASP A 46 -9.51 -8.15 -3.45
N GLU A 47 -8.28 -8.58 -3.20
CA GLU A 47 -7.74 -8.68 -1.83
C GLU A 47 -7.63 -7.28 -1.18
N LEU A 48 -7.18 -6.28 -1.93
CA LEU A 48 -7.17 -4.89 -1.47
C LEU A 48 -8.58 -4.46 -1.07
N SER A 49 -9.57 -4.73 -1.92
CA SER A 49 -10.96 -4.41 -1.65
C SER A 49 -11.53 -5.18 -0.45
N THR A 50 -11.09 -6.42 -0.24
CA THR A 50 -11.48 -7.28 0.88
C THR A 50 -11.01 -6.72 2.23
N TYR A 51 -9.79 -6.17 2.30
CA TYR A 51 -9.24 -5.65 3.56
C TYR A 51 -9.42 -4.15 3.77
N PHE A 52 -9.54 -3.38 2.70
CA PHE A 52 -9.59 -1.91 2.76
C PHE A 52 -10.90 -1.36 2.20
N GLY A 53 -11.88 -2.21 1.91
CA GLY A 53 -13.16 -1.79 1.32
C GLY A 53 -13.02 -1.44 -0.16
N PRO A 54 -14.13 -1.11 -0.85
CA PRO A 54 -14.15 -0.88 -2.30
C PRO A 54 -13.06 0.09 -2.74
N GLU A 55 -12.30 -0.30 -3.77
CA GLU A 55 -11.18 0.48 -4.34
C GLU A 55 -10.10 0.85 -3.29
N GLY A 56 -10.04 0.12 -2.19
CA GLY A 56 -9.13 0.39 -1.10
C GLY A 56 -9.44 1.66 -0.31
N ARG A 57 -10.67 2.20 -0.30
CA ARG A 57 -11.02 3.46 0.40
C ARG A 57 -10.46 3.60 1.82
N ALA A 58 -10.44 2.53 2.61
CA ALA A 58 -9.92 2.54 3.97
C ALA A 58 -8.38 2.61 4.06
N LEU A 59 -7.66 2.64 2.92
CA LEU A 59 -6.26 3.03 2.85
C LEU A 59 -6.05 4.50 3.18
N ALA A 60 -7.07 5.36 3.03
CA ALA A 60 -6.99 6.78 3.40
C ALA A 60 -6.64 7.01 4.88
N ALA A 61 -6.84 6.00 5.74
CA ALA A 61 -6.42 6.02 7.14
C ALA A 61 -4.88 5.88 7.32
N TYR A 62 -4.14 5.54 6.27
CA TYR A 62 -2.70 5.31 6.28
C TYR A 62 -1.99 6.30 5.34
N PRO A 63 -1.71 7.53 5.79
CA PRO A 63 -1.09 8.57 4.95
C PRO A 63 0.34 8.23 4.52
N ASN A 64 0.96 7.21 5.12
CA ASN A 64 2.26 6.66 4.73
C ASN A 64 2.19 5.65 3.58
N VAL A 65 1.00 5.37 3.04
CA VAL A 65 0.76 4.41 1.96
C VAL A 65 0.32 5.16 0.70
N SER A 66 0.93 4.79 -0.43
CA SER A 66 0.50 5.20 -1.78
C SER A 66 -0.01 3.99 -2.55
N LEU A 67 -0.94 4.22 -3.48
CA LEU A 67 -1.51 3.21 -4.35
C LEU A 67 -1.40 3.69 -5.80
N ALA A 68 -0.81 2.86 -6.67
CA ALA A 68 -0.75 3.09 -8.11
C ALA A 68 -1.28 1.87 -8.86
N ILE A 69 -2.08 2.11 -9.90
CA ILE A 69 -2.59 1.06 -10.79
C ILE A 69 -2.00 1.32 -12.18
N VAL A 70 -1.29 0.33 -12.71
CA VAL A 70 -0.65 0.39 -14.02
C VAL A 70 -1.61 -0.21 -15.06
N PRO A 71 -2.08 0.58 -16.05
CA PRO A 71 -2.93 0.06 -17.11
C PRO A 71 -2.13 -0.83 -18.07
N ASP A 72 -2.83 -1.67 -18.84
CA ASP A 72 -2.25 -2.50 -19.91
C ASP A 72 -1.06 -3.38 -19.45
N ALA A 73 -1.12 -3.84 -18.19
CA ALA A 73 -0.10 -4.66 -17.56
C ALA A 73 -0.67 -6.02 -17.17
N ASP A 74 0.13 -7.08 -17.33
CA ASP A 74 -0.13 -8.34 -16.65
C ASP A 74 0.37 -8.29 -15.20
N HIS A 75 0.00 -9.30 -14.40
CA HIS A 75 0.38 -9.42 -13.00
C HIS A 75 1.90 -9.36 -12.76
N ASN A 76 2.70 -9.82 -13.73
CA ASN A 76 4.15 -9.83 -13.64
C ASN A 76 4.79 -8.55 -14.22
N MET A 77 3.97 -7.58 -14.65
CA MET A 77 4.40 -6.37 -15.33
C MET A 77 5.29 -6.69 -16.54
N THR A 78 5.05 -7.80 -17.25
CA THR A 78 5.92 -8.26 -18.35
C THR A 78 6.05 -7.25 -19.50
N PRO A 79 4.98 -6.54 -19.95
CA PRO A 79 5.07 -5.61 -21.07
C PRO A 79 6.08 -4.49 -20.80
N LYS A 80 6.85 -4.10 -21.83
CA LYS A 80 7.84 -3.02 -21.68
C LYS A 80 7.24 -1.71 -21.10
N PRO A 81 6.08 -1.22 -21.58
CA PRO A 81 5.47 -0.02 -21.01
C PRO A 81 5.15 -0.16 -19.51
N ALA A 82 4.68 -1.33 -19.08
CA ALA A 82 4.38 -1.60 -17.68
C ALA A 82 5.64 -1.59 -16.80
N ARG A 83 6.74 -2.19 -17.27
CA ARG A 83 8.03 -2.12 -16.58
C ARG A 83 8.58 -0.71 -16.49
N ASP A 84 8.48 0.06 -17.57
CA ASP A 84 8.95 1.45 -17.60
C ASP A 84 8.14 2.30 -16.59
N ALA A 85 6.81 2.10 -16.52
CA ALA A 85 5.95 2.74 -15.52
C ALA A 85 6.32 2.32 -14.08
N LEU A 86 6.49 1.01 -13.83
CA LEU A 86 6.91 0.49 -12.52
C LEU A 86 8.27 1.07 -12.10
N LEU A 87 9.25 1.10 -13.01
CA LEU A 87 10.58 1.64 -12.72
C LEU A 87 10.51 3.15 -12.41
N GLY A 88 9.66 3.90 -13.09
CA GLY A 88 9.40 5.29 -12.78
C GLY A 88 8.84 5.48 -11.37
N LEU A 89 7.82 4.69 -11.00
CA LEU A 89 7.23 4.71 -9.66
C LEU A 89 8.25 4.35 -8.57
N LEU A 90 9.07 3.31 -8.80
CA LEU A 90 10.12 2.90 -7.86
C LEU A 90 11.20 3.97 -7.71
N THR A 91 11.62 4.59 -8.82
CA THR A 91 12.64 5.63 -8.82
C THR A 91 12.16 6.88 -8.07
N ALA A 92 10.93 7.33 -8.34
CA ALA A 92 10.30 8.42 -7.61
C ALA A 92 10.19 8.08 -6.12
N PHE A 93 9.78 6.85 -5.80
CA PHE A 93 9.64 6.41 -4.42
C PHE A 93 10.96 6.41 -3.66
N ALA A 94 12.05 5.93 -4.29
CA ALA A 94 13.37 5.92 -3.70
C ALA A 94 13.92 7.35 -3.51
N LYS A 95 13.78 8.19 -4.53
CA LYS A 95 14.26 9.58 -4.47
C LYS A 95 13.63 10.36 -3.32
N GLU A 96 12.32 10.26 -3.13
CA GLU A 96 11.65 10.94 -2.02
C GLU A 96 12.06 10.39 -0.65
N ALA A 97 12.45 9.10 -0.57
CA ALA A 97 12.99 8.53 0.66
C ALA A 97 14.38 9.09 0.98
N ASP A 98 15.25 9.21 -0.03
CA ASP A 98 16.57 9.83 0.11
C ASP A 98 16.46 11.31 0.51
N ASP A 99 15.58 12.06 -0.15
CA ASP A 99 15.36 13.48 0.14
C ASP A 99 14.87 13.67 1.61
N ARG A 100 14.03 12.76 2.11
CA ARG A 100 13.60 12.74 3.53
C ARG A 100 14.72 12.35 4.49
N ALA A 101 15.52 11.33 4.16
CA ALA A 101 16.65 10.92 4.99
C ALA A 101 17.67 12.07 5.12
N ALA A 102 17.95 12.77 4.02
CA ALA A 102 18.79 13.96 4.00
C ALA A 102 18.21 15.12 4.83
N ALA A 103 16.89 15.31 4.81
CA ALA A 103 16.21 16.34 5.62
C ALA A 103 16.27 16.04 7.13
N VAL A 104 16.16 14.78 7.54
CA VAL A 104 16.29 14.37 8.95
C VAL A 104 17.74 14.46 9.45
N ALA A 105 18.72 14.22 8.57
CA ALA A 105 20.14 14.27 8.91
C ALA A 105 20.71 15.70 9.04
N ARG A 106 19.99 16.74 8.59
CA ARG A 106 20.42 18.13 8.78
C ARG A 106 20.23 18.53 10.25
N PRO A 107 21.29 19.00 10.95
CA PRO A 107 21.17 19.36 12.35
C PRO A 107 20.21 20.55 12.54
N VAL A 108 19.33 20.44 13.54
CA VAL A 108 18.58 21.55 14.11
C VAL A 108 19.58 22.44 14.84
N ASN A 109 20.34 23.25 14.10
CA ASN A 109 21.04 24.41 14.63
C ASN A 109 21.46 25.31 13.45
N ALA A 110 20.55 26.20 13.11
CA ALA A 110 20.83 27.43 12.39
C ALA A 110 19.79 28.47 12.83
N ALA A 111 19.91 28.93 14.08
CA ALA A 111 19.53 30.25 14.61
C ALA A 111 19.60 30.22 16.15
#